data_AF-A0A504Y8U2-F1
#
_entry.id   AF-A0A504Y8U2-F1
#
_cell.length_a   1.000
_cell.length_b   1.000
_cell.length_c   1.000
_cell.angle_alpha   90.00
_cell.angle_beta   90.00
_cell.angle_gamma   90.00
#
_symmetry.space_group_name_H-M   'P 1'
#
loop_
_entity.id
_entity.type
_entity.pdbx_description
1 polymer ?
#
loop_
_entity_poly.entity_id
_entity_poly.type
_entity_poly.pdbx_seq_one_letter_code
_entity_poly.pdbx_strand_id
1 'polypeptide(L)'
;MVRMLITDAHNRMNKCRNIMTEVKCWCERIVDSETIKGIEAAIGRRVTHCQKRKRSLLARELEQLTRGLEETENKTWVNNFSSWPLSTKEHKVLQKGLNFNPENATTREFLAELEHALKSSGLPEDTKCKPRQIIVPNMFHNRPFNALSDTEHRALQTLKSKG
;
A
#
# COMPACT_ATOMS: atom_id res chain seq x y z
N MET A 1 23.37 -9.37 6.59
CA MET A 1 21.93 -9.54 6.23
C MET A 1 21.27 -8.22 5.80
N VAL A 2 21.37 -7.13 6.57
CA VAL A 2 20.74 -5.83 6.26
C VAL A 2 21.19 -5.24 4.90
N ARG A 3 22.48 -5.32 4.56
CA ARG A 3 22.99 -4.86 3.25
C ARG A 3 22.32 -5.55 2.05
N MET A 4 22.04 -6.85 2.13
CA MET A 4 21.37 -7.59 1.06
C MET A 4 19.92 -7.12 0.84
N LEU A 5 19.20 -6.82 1.93
CA LEU A 5 17.83 -6.31 1.87
C LEU A 5 17.77 -4.89 1.29
N ILE A 6 18.75 -4.05 1.62
CA ILE A 6 18.87 -2.70 1.06
C ILE A 6 19.17 -2.77 -0.45
N THR A 7 20.08 -3.66 -0.85
CA THR A 7 20.41 -3.86 -2.27
C THR A 7 19.22 -4.42 -3.05
N ASP A 8 18.47 -5.37 -2.49
CA ASP A 8 17.23 -5.88 -3.10
C ASP A 8 16.18 -4.78 -3.26
N ALA A 9 15.97 -3.96 -2.22
CA ALA A 9 15.05 -2.82 -2.27
C ALA A 9 15.45 -1.81 -3.36
N HIS A 10 16.73 -1.46 -3.46
CA HIS A 10 17.24 -0.59 -4.53
C HIS A 10 17.06 -1.21 -5.92
N ASN A 11 17.29 -2.51 -6.08
CA ASN A 11 17.08 -3.20 -7.35
C ASN A 11 15.60 -3.21 -7.74
N ARG A 12 14.69 -3.43 -6.80
CA ARG A 12 13.25 -3.37 -7.04
C ARG A 12 12.79 -1.95 -7.38
N MET A 13 13.30 -0.94 -6.68
CA MET A 13 13.03 0.47 -6.99
C MET A 13 13.53 0.84 -8.39
N ASN A 14 14.73 0.41 -8.76
CA ASN A 14 15.27 0.64 -10.10
C ASN A 14 14.46 -0.08 -11.17
N LYS A 15 14.04 -1.33 -10.92
CA LYS A 15 13.16 -2.07 -11.84
C LYS A 15 11.81 -1.37 -12.04
N CYS A 16 11.17 -0.93 -10.97
CA CYS A 16 9.93 -0.16 -11.05
C CYS A 16 10.14 1.15 -11.81
N ARG A 17 11.25 1.85 -11.56
CA ARG A 17 11.58 3.09 -12.28
C ARG A 17 11.76 2.83 -13.78
N ASN A 18 12.49 1.78 -14.15
CA ASN A 18 12.73 1.43 -15.55
C ASN A 18 11.42 1.09 -16.28
N ILE A 19 10.54 0.30 -15.66
CA ILE A 19 9.22 -0.03 -16.22
C ILE A 19 8.37 1.24 -16.38
N MET A 20 8.39 2.16 -15.41
CA MET A 20 7.68 3.44 -15.54
C MET A 20 8.23 4.28 -16.70
N THR A 21 9.55 4.33 -16.89
CA THR A 21 10.18 5.05 -18.00
C THR A 21 9.82 4.42 -19.34
N GLU A 22 9.84 3.09 -19.46
CA GLU A 22 9.44 2.39 -20.69
C GLU A 22 7.98 2.65 -21.06
N VAL A 23 7.07 2.58 -20.08
CA VAL A 23 5.65 2.88 -20.29
C VAL A 23 5.47 4.35 -20.68
N LYS A 24 6.22 5.28 -20.07
CA LYS A 24 6.21 6.69 -20.44
C LYS A 24 6.66 6.90 -21.90
N CYS A 25 7.81 6.33 -22.29
CA CYS A 25 8.31 6.40 -23.66
C CYS A 25 7.34 5.77 -24.67
N TRP A 26 6.65 4.70 -24.29
CA TRP A 26 5.62 4.08 -25.13
C TRP A 26 4.38 4.99 -25.27
N CYS A 27 3.93 5.60 -24.18
CA CYS A 27 2.86 6.60 -24.22
C CYS A 27 3.23 7.81 -25.09
N GLU A 28 4.48 8.30 -25.03
CA GLU A 28 5.02 9.40 -25.86
C GLU A 28 5.03 9.11 -27.35
N ARG A 29 4.95 7.84 -27.75
CA ARG A 29 4.85 7.44 -29.17
C ARG A 29 3.41 7.36 -29.68
N ILE A 30 2.43 7.34 -28.77
CA ILE A 30 1.01 7.11 -29.09
C ILE A 30 0.17 8.37 -28.83
N VAL A 31 0.61 9.19 -27.88
CA VAL A 31 -0.10 10.38 -27.39
C VAL A 31 0.80 11.60 -27.58
N ASP A 32 0.23 12.72 -27.99
CA ASP A 32 0.96 13.97 -28.19
C ASP A 32 1.67 14.45 -26.90
N SER A 33 2.83 15.12 -27.08
CA SER A 33 3.70 15.55 -25.97
C SER A 33 2.99 16.50 -24.99
N GLU A 34 2.00 17.27 -25.45
CA GLU A 34 1.21 18.19 -24.64
C GLU A 34 0.35 17.43 -23.63
N THR A 35 -0.37 16.40 -24.09
CA THR A 35 -1.25 15.57 -23.26
C THR A 35 -0.47 14.80 -22.20
N ILE A 36 0.74 14.31 -22.53
CA ILE A 36 1.60 13.59 -21.57
C ILE A 36 2.11 14.52 -20.48
N LYS A 37 2.60 15.72 -20.84
CA LYS A 37 2.98 16.73 -19.85
C LYS A 37 1.82 17.09 -18.93
N GLY A 38 0.60 17.14 -19.46
CA GLY A 38 -0.63 17.34 -18.69
C GLY A 38 -0.88 16.23 -17.66
N ILE A 39 -0.74 14.97 -18.08
CA ILE A 39 -0.89 13.80 -17.20
C ILE A 39 0.20 13.78 -16.12
N GLU A 40 1.46 14.02 -16.48
CA GLU A 40 2.57 14.07 -15.53
C GLU A 40 2.37 15.16 -14.48
N ALA A 41 1.94 16.35 -14.90
CA ALA A 41 1.65 17.44 -13.98
C ALA A 41 0.47 17.10 -13.05
N ALA A 42 -0.56 16.41 -13.54
CA ALA A 42 -1.69 15.96 -12.74
C ALA A 42 -1.28 14.92 -11.69
N ILE A 43 -0.45 13.94 -12.08
CA ILE A 43 0.13 12.94 -11.18
C ILE A 43 0.99 13.64 -10.13
N GLY A 44 1.87 14.57 -10.53
CA GLY A 44 2.72 15.33 -9.63
C GLY A 44 1.92 16.08 -8.57
N ARG A 45 0.89 16.84 -8.98
CA ARG A 45 -0.02 17.54 -8.05
C ARG A 45 -0.68 16.57 -7.07
N ARG A 46 -1.11 15.39 -7.54
CA ARG A 46 -1.77 14.39 -6.69
C ARG A 46 -0.81 13.78 -5.68
N VAL A 47 0.41 13.45 -6.08
CA VAL A 47 1.46 12.95 -5.17
C VAL A 47 1.74 13.97 -4.08
N THR A 48 1.96 15.24 -4.43
CA THR A 48 2.20 16.30 -3.45
C THR A 48 1.02 16.48 -2.48
N HIS A 49 -0.21 16.43 -2.99
CA HIS A 49 -1.41 16.52 -2.16
C HIS A 49 -1.52 15.35 -1.18
N CYS A 50 -1.34 14.11 -1.65
CA CYS A 50 -1.36 12.92 -0.81
C CYS A 50 -0.26 12.97 0.26
N GLN A 51 0.94 13.43 -0.10
CA GLN A 51 2.05 13.56 0.84
C GLN A 51 1.80 14.61 1.91
N LYS A 52 1.23 15.78 1.54
CA LYS A 52 0.80 16.80 2.51
C LYS A 52 -0.27 16.28 3.46
N ARG A 53 -1.31 15.62 2.92
CA ARG A 53 -2.39 15.03 3.73
C ARG A 53 -1.88 13.95 4.69
N LYS A 54 -0.98 13.08 4.24
CA LYS A 54 -0.35 12.07 5.11
C LYS A 54 0.47 12.74 6.22
N ARG A 55 1.27 13.75 5.89
CA ARG A 55 2.05 14.53 6.87
C ARG A 55 1.16 15.21 7.90
N SER A 56 0.06 15.85 7.50
CA SER A 56 -0.85 16.51 8.45
C SER A 56 -1.54 15.51 9.37
N LEU A 57 -1.89 14.33 8.88
CA LEU A 57 -2.51 13.27 9.68
C LEU A 57 -1.53 12.76 10.75
N LEU A 58 -0.29 12.47 10.33
CA LEU A 58 0.77 12.03 11.24
C LEU A 58 1.16 13.12 12.25
N ALA A 59 1.19 14.39 11.84
CA ALA A 59 1.44 15.50 12.75
C ALA A 59 0.36 15.60 13.83
N ARG A 60 -0.92 15.40 13.45
CA ARG A 60 -2.04 15.38 14.40
C ARG A 60 -1.98 14.19 15.35
N GLU A 61 -1.65 13.01 14.84
CA GLU A 61 -1.44 11.81 15.68
C GLU A 61 -0.28 12.01 16.66
N LEU A 62 0.84 12.59 16.20
CA LEU A 62 1.97 12.94 17.04
C LEU A 62 1.56 13.93 18.14
N GLU A 63 0.84 15.00 17.77
CA GLU A 63 0.37 15.99 18.74
C GLU A 63 -0.57 15.38 19.79
N GLN A 64 -1.48 14.48 19.39
CA GLN A 64 -2.35 13.75 20.33
C GLN A 64 -1.55 12.85 21.28
N LEU A 65 -0.55 12.14 20.77
CA LEU A 65 0.35 11.31 21.59
C LEU A 65 1.21 12.14 22.54
N THR A 66 1.62 13.35 22.11
CA THR A 66 2.47 14.23 22.92
C THR A 66 1.66 14.97 23.99
N ARG A 67 0.40 15.32 23.70
CA ARG A 67 -0.51 15.98 24.65
C ARG A 67 -0.88 15.10 25.85
N GLY A 68 -1.00 13.79 25.64
CA GLY A 68 -1.16 12.83 26.75
C GLY A 68 0.09 12.66 27.62
N LEU A 69 1.26 13.14 27.16
CA LEU A 69 2.53 13.04 27.86
C LEU A 69 2.74 14.17 28.89
N GLU A 70 2.10 15.33 28.70
CA GLU A 70 2.21 16.47 29.64
C GLU A 70 1.30 16.33 30.87
N GLU A 71 0.22 15.54 30.79
CA GLU A 71 -0.71 15.32 31.91
C GLU A 71 -0.42 14.06 32.75
N THR A 72 0.61 13.28 32.42
CA THR A 72 0.94 12.09 33.20
C THR A 72 2.42 12.01 33.54
N GLU A 73 2.75 12.39 34.78
CA GLU A 73 3.92 11.90 35.52
C GLU A 73 3.84 10.38 35.79
N ASN A 74 3.42 9.57 34.81
CA ASN A 74 3.44 8.11 34.90
C ASN A 74 4.49 7.56 33.93
N LYS A 75 5.74 7.52 34.40
CA LYS A 75 6.88 6.84 33.77
C LYS A 75 6.75 5.31 33.69
N THR A 76 5.56 4.77 33.88
CA THR A 76 5.30 3.34 33.95
C THR A 76 3.90 3.11 33.42
N TRP A 77 3.78 2.47 32.25
CA TRP A 77 2.70 1.56 31.85
C TRP A 77 2.57 1.46 30.32
N VAL A 78 3.68 1.24 29.61
CA VAL A 78 3.58 0.35 28.44
C VAL A 78 3.69 -1.07 29.00
N ASN A 79 2.62 -1.54 29.64
CA ASN A 79 2.46 -2.97 29.91
C ASN A 79 2.31 -3.63 28.54
N ASN A 80 3.32 -4.42 28.16
CA ASN A 80 3.24 -5.27 27.00
C ASN A 80 2.09 -6.26 27.22
N PHE A 81 0.95 -6.03 26.57
CA PHE A 81 -0.27 -6.85 26.71
C PHE A 81 -0.12 -8.28 26.17
N SER A 82 1.06 -8.67 25.66
CA SER A 82 1.39 -10.07 25.45
C SER A 82 2.57 -10.48 26.32
N SER A 83 2.28 -11.10 27.46
CA SER A 83 3.27 -11.82 28.28
C SER A 83 3.81 -13.09 27.60
N TRP A 84 3.45 -13.31 26.33
CA TRP A 84 3.74 -14.53 25.59
C TRP A 84 4.93 -14.27 24.66
N PRO A 85 6.07 -14.95 24.86
CA PRO A 85 7.19 -14.83 23.94
C PRO A 85 6.76 -15.31 22.55
N LEU A 86 6.79 -14.38 21.59
CA LEU A 86 6.55 -14.68 20.19
C LEU A 86 7.70 -15.51 19.65
N SER A 87 7.39 -16.66 19.05
CA SER A 87 8.35 -17.48 18.35
C SER A 87 8.97 -16.72 17.17
N THR A 88 10.14 -17.17 16.70
CA THR A 88 10.81 -16.62 15.51
C THR A 88 9.92 -16.64 14.26
N LYS A 89 8.98 -17.60 14.19
CA LYS A 89 8.03 -17.73 13.08
C LYS A 89 6.94 -16.67 13.15
N GLU A 90 6.39 -16.44 14.33
CA GLU A 90 5.40 -15.38 14.57
C GLU A 90 6.00 -13.99 14.30
N HIS A 91 7.24 -13.74 14.72
CA HIS A 91 7.97 -12.52 14.37
C HIS A 91 8.14 -12.33 12.86
N LYS A 92 8.52 -13.39 12.12
CA LYS A 92 8.67 -13.32 10.66
C LYS A 92 7.35 -13.05 9.95
N VAL A 93 6.25 -13.62 10.45
CA VAL A 93 4.90 -13.39 9.91
C VAL A 93 4.44 -11.96 10.18
N LEU A 94 4.66 -11.43 11.39
CA LEU A 94 4.37 -10.03 11.72
C LEU A 94 5.22 -9.07 10.87
N GLN A 95 6.51 -9.37 10.70
CA GLN A 95 7.40 -8.61 9.84
C GLN A 95 6.98 -8.66 8.36
N LYS A 96 6.43 -9.79 7.89
CA LYS A 96 5.81 -9.88 6.56
C LYS A 96 4.52 -9.05 6.47
N GLY A 97 3.69 -9.02 7.51
CA GLY A 97 2.48 -8.19 7.57
C GLY A 97 2.73 -6.68 7.66
N LEU A 98 3.90 -6.27 8.18
CA LEU A 98 4.38 -4.88 8.13
C LEU A 98 4.75 -4.44 6.71
N ASN A 99 5.12 -5.39 5.85
CA ASN A 99 5.25 -5.13 4.42
C ASN A 99 3.86 -5.19 3.79
N PHE A 100 3.60 -4.34 2.79
CA PHE A 100 2.32 -4.25 2.08
C PHE A 100 1.80 -5.65 1.70
N ASN A 101 0.82 -6.17 2.45
CA ASN A 101 0.16 -7.44 2.14
C ASN A 101 -1.04 -7.14 1.23
N PRO A 102 -1.02 -7.56 -0.05
CA PRO A 102 -2.14 -7.35 -0.95
C PRO A 102 -3.42 -8.09 -0.52
N GLU A 103 -3.38 -9.04 0.42
CA GLU A 103 -4.61 -9.59 1.05
C GLU A 103 -5.34 -8.58 1.92
N ASN A 104 -4.64 -7.58 2.48
CA ASN A 104 -5.27 -6.57 3.35
C ASN A 104 -6.04 -5.52 2.56
N ALA A 105 -5.68 -5.31 1.28
CA ALA A 105 -6.48 -4.52 0.36
C ALA A 105 -7.59 -5.43 -0.16
N THR A 106 -8.77 -5.35 0.43
CA THR A 106 -9.89 -6.17 -0.04
C THR A 106 -10.17 -5.87 -1.52
N THR A 107 -10.53 -6.88 -2.32
CA THR A 107 -10.95 -6.69 -3.72
C THR A 107 -11.98 -5.55 -3.85
N ARG A 108 -12.79 -5.36 -2.81
CA ARG A 108 -13.74 -4.25 -2.65
C ARG A 108 -13.07 -2.86 -2.58
N GLU A 109 -12.02 -2.69 -1.78
CA GLU A 109 -11.29 -1.41 -1.69
C GLU A 109 -10.61 -1.05 -3.01
N PHE A 110 -10.01 -2.03 -3.68
CA PHE A 110 -9.42 -1.82 -4.99
C PHE A 110 -10.48 -1.40 -6.02
N LEU A 111 -11.63 -2.09 -6.06
CA LEU A 111 -12.72 -1.73 -6.97
C LEU A 111 -13.33 -0.36 -6.65
N ALA A 112 -13.41 0.02 -5.37
CA ALA A 112 -13.89 1.35 -4.96
C ALA A 112 -12.95 2.47 -5.44
N GLU A 113 -11.64 2.27 -5.32
CA GLU A 113 -10.62 3.21 -5.81
C GLU A 113 -10.60 3.28 -7.34
N LEU A 114 -10.72 2.14 -8.02
CA LEU A 114 -10.85 2.09 -9.48
C LEU A 114 -12.08 2.87 -9.95
N GLU A 115 -13.23 2.66 -9.32
CA GLU A 115 -14.48 3.34 -9.70
C GLU A 115 -14.40 4.85 -9.42
N HIS A 116 -13.78 5.24 -8.31
CA HIS A 116 -13.52 6.65 -8.00
C HIS A 116 -12.58 7.30 -9.04
N ALA A 117 -11.54 6.60 -9.47
CA ALA A 117 -10.63 7.06 -10.52
C ALA A 117 -11.35 7.20 -11.88
N LEU A 118 -12.17 6.23 -12.25
CA LEU A 118 -12.96 6.29 -13.48
C LEU A 118 -13.96 7.45 -13.45
N LYS A 119 -14.65 7.69 -12.33
CA LYS A 119 -15.59 8.81 -12.18
C LYS A 119 -14.92 10.17 -12.25
N SER A 120 -13.72 10.30 -11.68
CA SER A 120 -12.96 11.57 -11.69
C SER A 120 -12.20 11.83 -12.99
N SER A 121 -12.12 10.86 -13.91
CA SER A 121 -11.35 10.96 -15.16
C SER A 121 -11.95 11.87 -16.24
N GLY A 122 -13.23 12.26 -16.12
CA GLY A 122 -13.94 13.03 -17.16
C GLY A 122 -14.15 12.29 -18.49
N LEU A 123 -13.77 11.02 -18.57
CA LEU A 123 -13.89 10.22 -19.80
C LEU A 123 -15.37 9.94 -20.16
N PRO A 124 -15.67 9.70 -21.45
CA PRO A 124 -16.97 9.19 -21.86
C PRO A 124 -17.25 7.82 -21.24
N GLU A 125 -18.50 7.53 -20.93
CA GLU A 125 -18.86 6.32 -20.17
C GLU A 125 -18.51 5.03 -20.92
N ASP A 126 -18.61 5.04 -22.25
CA ASP A 126 -18.20 3.94 -23.13
C ASP A 126 -16.70 3.59 -22.98
N THR A 127 -15.87 4.58 -22.67
CA THR A 127 -14.43 4.38 -22.45
C THR A 127 -14.15 3.82 -21.06
N LYS A 128 -14.97 4.15 -20.06
CA LYS A 128 -14.87 3.60 -18.68
C LYS A 128 -15.38 2.16 -18.59
N CYS A 129 -16.29 1.76 -19.47
CA CYS A 129 -16.79 0.38 -19.52
C CYS A 129 -15.69 -0.65 -19.83
N LYS A 130 -14.73 -0.32 -20.70
CA LYS A 130 -13.64 -1.24 -21.08
C LYS A 130 -12.76 -1.64 -19.87
N PRO A 131 -12.22 -0.72 -19.05
CA PRO A 131 -11.52 -1.06 -17.81
C PRO A 131 -12.36 -1.92 -16.86
N ARG A 132 -13.65 -1.60 -16.68
CA ARG A 132 -14.53 -2.38 -15.78
C ARG A 132 -14.67 -3.83 -16.24
N GLN A 133 -14.94 -4.04 -17.54
CA GLN A 133 -15.12 -5.37 -18.12
C GLN A 133 -13.85 -6.23 -18.08
N ILE A 134 -12.66 -5.61 -18.12
CA ILE A 134 -11.39 -6.34 -18.04
C ILE A 134 -11.00 -6.61 -16.59
N ILE A 135 -11.10 -5.61 -15.72
CA ILE A 135 -10.51 -5.66 -14.38
C ILE A 135 -11.43 -6.41 -13.41
N VAL A 136 -12.75 -6.18 -13.45
CA VAL A 136 -13.69 -6.78 -12.50
C VAL A 136 -13.66 -8.31 -12.58
N PRO A 137 -13.83 -8.96 -13.74
CA PRO A 137 -13.81 -10.42 -13.81
C PRO A 137 -12.45 -11.01 -13.44
N ASN A 138 -11.35 -10.37 -13.85
CA ASN A 138 -10.00 -10.83 -13.51
C ASN A 138 -9.71 -10.76 -12.00
N MET A 139 -10.27 -9.78 -11.29
CA MET A 139 -10.12 -9.68 -9.84
C MET A 139 -10.92 -10.75 -9.07
N PHE A 140 -12.02 -11.24 -9.64
CA PHE A 140 -12.82 -12.33 -9.05
C PHE A 140 -12.37 -13.74 -9.49
N HIS A 141 -11.76 -13.88 -10.67
CA HIS A 141 -11.26 -15.16 -11.18
C HIS A 141 -9.84 -15.51 -10.72
N ASN A 142 -9.00 -14.52 -10.41
CA ASN A 142 -7.67 -14.80 -9.89
C ASN A 142 -7.78 -15.30 -8.44
N ARG A 143 -7.30 -16.54 -8.22
CA ARG A 143 -7.14 -17.13 -6.89
C ARG A 143 -6.37 -16.11 -6.03
N PRO A 144 -6.81 -15.82 -4.78
CA PRO A 144 -6.08 -14.92 -3.90
C PRO A 144 -4.61 -15.38 -3.87
N PHE A 145 -3.71 -14.46 -4.19
CA PHE A 145 -2.29 -14.75 -4.12
C PHE A 145 -1.92 -14.90 -2.64
N ASN A 146 -1.93 -16.14 -2.16
CA ASN A 146 -1.54 -16.45 -0.80
C ASN A 146 -0.02 -16.34 -0.70
N ALA A 147 0.45 -15.16 -0.27
CA ALA A 147 1.87 -14.90 -0.03
C ALA A 147 2.43 -15.64 1.20
N LEU A 148 1.55 -16.33 1.93
CA LEU A 148 1.85 -17.07 3.15
C LEU A 148 1.75 -18.57 2.89
N SER A 149 2.77 -19.30 3.34
CA SER A 149 2.74 -20.77 3.39
C SER A 149 1.77 -21.27 4.47
N ASP A 150 1.35 -22.54 4.39
CA ASP A 150 0.47 -23.16 5.41
C ASP A 150 1.01 -23.05 6.84
N THR A 151 2.34 -23.06 6.98
CA THR A 151 3.00 -22.90 8.29
C THR A 151 2.88 -21.48 8.84
N GLU A 152 2.83 -20.48 7.97
CA GLU A 152 2.66 -19.08 8.32
C GLU A 152 1.19 -18.75 8.60
N HIS A 153 0.26 -19.40 7.90
CA HIS A 153 -1.16 -19.36 8.22
C HIS A 153 -1.45 -19.91 9.62
N ARG A 154 -0.84 -21.05 9.99
CA ARG A 154 -0.96 -21.58 11.36
C ARG A 154 -0.40 -20.61 12.40
N ALA A 155 0.75 -20.01 12.13
CA ALA A 155 1.33 -19.00 13.01
C ALA A 155 0.43 -17.75 13.14
N LEU A 156 -0.21 -17.28 12.06
CA LEU A 156 -1.21 -16.21 12.13
C LEU A 156 -2.43 -16.59 12.95
N GLN A 157 -2.95 -17.81 12.79
CA GLN A 157 -4.09 -18.28 13.59
C GLN A 157 -3.74 -18.34 15.07
N THR A 158 -2.55 -18.84 15.41
CA THR A 158 -2.04 -18.85 16.79
C THR A 158 -1.87 -17.44 17.36
N LEU A 159 -1.47 -16.45 16.55
CA LEU A 159 -1.42 -15.05 16.98
C LEU A 159 -2.81 -14.46 17.21
N LYS A 160 -3.77 -14.75 16.32
CA LYS A 160 -5.16 -14.30 16.47
C LYS A 160 -5.86 -14.89 17.68
N SER A 161 -5.47 -16.09 18.13
CA SER A 161 -6.01 -16.69 19.36
C SER A 161 -5.37 -16.18 20.65
N LYS A 162 -4.27 -15.41 20.55
CA LYS A 162 -3.51 -14.88 21.70
C LYS A 162 -3.87 -13.43 22.04
N GLY A 163 -4.59 -12.73 21.17
CA GLY A 163 -5.10 -11.36 21.38
C GLY A 163 -6.61 -11.36 21.46
#